data_AF-A0A2X1MT84-F1
#
_entry.id   AF-A0A2X1MT84-F1
#
_cell.length_a   1.000
_cell.length_b   1.000
_cell.length_c   1.000
_cell.angle_alpha   90.00
_cell.angle_beta   90.00
_cell.angle_gamma   90.00
#
_symmetry.space_group_name_H-M   'P 1'
#
loop_
_entity.id
_entity.type
_entity.pdbx_description
1 polymer ?
#
loop_
_entity_poly.entity_id
_entity_poly.type
_entity_poly.pdbx_seq_one_letter_code
_entity_poly.pdbx_strand_id
1 'polypeptide(L)' 'MDRIIQSPGKYIQGADVINRLGEYLKPLAERWLVVGDKFVLGFAHPLSRKALKMLDW' A
#
# COMPACT_ATOMS: atom_id res chain seq x y z
N MET A 1 -25.06 -26.53 9.33
CA MET A 1 -24.43 -25.52 10.20
C MET A 1 -23.22 -25.01 9.45
N ASP A 2 -23.16 -23.72 9.16
CA ASP A 2 -22.15 -23.19 8.24
C ASP A 2 -20.81 -23.03 8.95
N ARG A 3 -19.74 -23.35 8.21
CA ARG A 3 -18.37 -23.09 8.64
C ARG A 3 -17.82 -21.97 7.76
N ILE A 4 -17.70 -20.78 8.35
CA ILE A 4 -17.32 -19.57 7.63
C ILE A 4 -15.86 -19.26 7.95
N ILE A 5 -15.08 -18.97 6.91
CA ILE A 5 -13.73 -18.42 7.02
C ILE A 5 -13.74 -17.00 6.45
N GLN A 6 -13.00 -16.11 7.11
CA GLN A 6 -12.74 -14.75 6.65
C GLN A 6 -11.24 -14.54 6.56
N SER A 7 -10.81 -13.86 5.51
CA SER A 7 -9.41 -13.50 5.30
C SER A 7 -9.33 -12.15 4.59
N PRO A 8 -8.18 -11.46 4.68
CA PRO A 8 -7.88 -10.38 3.74
C PRO A 8 -7.95 -10.89 2.30
N GLY A 9 -8.37 -10.04 1.36
CA GLY A 9 -8.35 -10.38 -0.07
C GLY A 9 -6.93 -10.55 -0.64
N LYS A 10 -5.92 -9.96 0.03
CA LYS A 10 -4.51 -10.11 -0.34
C LYS A 10 -3.59 -9.88 0.88
N TYR A 11 -2.58 -10.73 1.03
CA TYR A 11 -1.47 -10.55 1.98
C TYR A 11 -0.16 -10.44 1.18
N ILE A 12 0.68 -9.44 1.47
CA ILE A 12 1.91 -9.17 0.73
C ILE A 12 3.03 -8.91 1.74
N GLN A 13 4.12 -9.66 1.64
CA GLN A 13 5.31 -9.52 2.46
C GLN A 13 6.56 -9.66 1.58
N GLY A 14 7.59 -8.87 1.86
CA GLY A 14 8.88 -8.96 1.21
C GLY A 14 9.78 -7.79 1.57
N ALA A 15 11.08 -7.96 1.37
CA ALA A 15 12.03 -6.86 1.52
C ALA A 15 11.63 -5.69 0.59
N ASP A 16 11.73 -4.48 1.12
CA ASP A 16 11.50 -3.22 0.40
C ASP A 16 10.15 -3.12 -0.33
N VAL A 17 9.12 -3.84 0.14
CA VAL A 17 7.80 -3.92 -0.53
C VAL A 17 7.13 -2.56 -0.72
N ILE A 18 7.45 -1.58 0.13
CA ILE A 18 6.96 -0.19 0.03
C ILE A 18 7.31 0.45 -1.33
N ASN A 19 8.42 0.04 -1.97
CA ASN A 19 8.82 0.56 -3.27
C ASN A 19 7.87 0.10 -4.41
N ARG A 20 7.11 -0.98 -4.20
CA ARG A 20 6.13 -1.54 -5.15
C ARG A 20 4.69 -1.26 -4.74
N LEU A 21 4.46 -0.41 -3.73
CA LEU A 21 3.13 -0.14 -3.19
C LEU A 21 2.13 0.30 -4.28
N GLY A 22 2.58 1.14 -5.22
CA GLY A 22 1.76 1.63 -6.32
C GLY A 22 1.21 0.52 -7.21
N GLU A 23 2.00 -0.51 -7.54
CA GLU A 23 1.58 -1.63 -8.39
C GLU A 23 0.45 -2.44 -7.76
N TYR A 24 0.50 -2.62 -6.44
CA TYR A 24 -0.52 -3.37 -5.72
C TYR A 24 -1.79 -2.57 -5.47
N LEU A 25 -1.67 -1.25 -5.29
CA LEU A 25 -2.79 -0.36 -4.95
C LEU A 25 -3.50 0.20 -6.19
N LYS A 26 -2.81 0.35 -7.33
CA LYS A 26 -3.37 0.89 -8.57
C LYS A 26 -4.73 0.30 -8.96
N PRO A 27 -4.97 -1.02 -8.87
CA PRO A 27 -6.27 -1.61 -9.26
C PRO A 27 -7.42 -1.29 -8.30
N LEU A 28 -7.14 -0.70 -7.13
CA LEU A 28 -8.12 -0.50 -6.06
C LEU A 28 -8.70 0.93 -6.05
N ALA A 29 -7.89 1.94 -6.41
CA ALA A 29 -8.33 3.34 -6.51
C ALA A 29 -7.29 4.23 -7.21
N GLU A 30 -7.76 5.35 -7.76
CA GLU A 30 -6.92 6.37 -8.42
C GLU A 30 -6.29 7.38 -7.44
N ARG A 31 -6.92 7.60 -6.27
CA ARG A 31 -6.48 8.59 -5.27
C ARG A 31 -6.44 7.96 -3.88
N TRP A 32 -5.39 8.29 -3.13
CA TRP A 32 -5.11 7.69 -1.83
C TRP A 32 -4.84 8.74 -0.76
N LEU A 33 -5.48 8.58 0.40
CA LEU A 33 -5.08 9.26 1.63
C LEU A 33 -4.06 8.36 2.35
N VAL A 34 -2.83 8.85 2.51
CA VAL A 34 -1.80 8.15 3.27
C VAL A 34 -1.85 8.63 4.72
N VAL A 35 -2.21 7.74 5.65
CA VAL A 35 -2.28 8.02 7.09
C VAL A 35 -1.11 7.33 7.78
N GLY A 36 -0.34 8.08 8.56
CA GLY A 36 0.77 7.58 9.37
C GLY A 36 1.21 8.62 10.38
N ASP A 37 1.90 8.18 11.45
CA ASP A 37 2.46 9.11 12.43
C ASP A 37 3.72 9.83 11.89
N LYS A 38 4.12 10.89 12.59
CA LYS A 38 5.25 11.74 12.18
C LYS A 38 6.57 10.98 12.04
N PHE A 39 6.84 10.02 12.92
CA PHE A 39 8.08 9.26 12.90
C PHE A 39 8.12 8.32 11.69
N VAL A 40 7.06 7.55 11.46
CA VAL A 40 6.98 6.63 10.31
C VAL A 40 7.01 7.38 8.98
N LEU A 41 6.22 8.44 8.85
CA LEU A 41 6.23 9.25 7.62
C LEU A 41 7.57 9.94 7.39
N GLY A 42 8.36 10.18 8.43
CA GLY A 42 9.70 10.75 8.31
C GLY A 42 10.64 9.96 7.40
N PHE A 43 10.52 8.63 7.36
CA PHE A 43 11.35 7.76 6.52
C PHE A 43 10.58 7.03 5.42
N ALA A 44 9.31 6.69 5.63
CA ALA A 44 8.52 5.90 4.67
C ALA A 44 7.80 6.76 3.62
N HIS A 45 7.46 8.02 3.94
CA HIS A 45 6.68 8.89 3.05
C HIS A 45 7.37 9.20 1.72
N PRO A 46 8.70 9.43 1.64
CA PRO A 46 9.37 9.64 0.37
C PRO A 46 9.26 8.43 -0.57
N LEU A 47 9.35 7.21 -0.01
CA LEU A 47 9.25 5.95 -0.76
C LEU A 47 7.82 5.71 -1.24
N SER A 48 6.83 5.90 -0.36
CA SER A 48 5.41 5.74 -0.73
C SER A 48 4.97 6.78 -1.76
N ARG A 49 5.40 8.04 -1.63
CA ARG A 49 5.12 9.08 -2.62
C ARG A 49 5.71 8.75 -3.98
N LYS A 50 6.95 8.25 -4.04
CA LYS A 50 7.57 7.83 -5.31
C LYS A 50 6.79 6.68 -5.94
N ALA A 51 6.47 5.65 -5.16
CA ALA A 51 5.73 4.48 -5.64
C ALA A 51 4.33 4.85 -6.15
N LEU A 52 3.66 5.80 -5.51
CA LEU A 52 2.32 6.25 -5.91
C LEU A 52 2.35 7.27 -7.07
N LYS A 53 3.38 8.12 -7.18
CA LYS A 53 3.53 9.07 -8.30
C LYS A 53 3.86 8.40 -9.63
N MET A 54 4.47 7.21 -9.62
CA MET A 54 4.67 6.41 -10.83
C MET A 54 3.35 5.91 -11.45
N LEU A 55 2.20 6.28 -10.88
CA LEU A 55 0.87 6.00 -11.41
C LEU A 55 0.31 7.14 -12.29
N ASP A 56 0.89 8.34 -12.24
CA ASP A 56 0.53 9.45 -13.14
C ASP A 56 1.34 9.30 -14.44
N TRP A 57 0.64 9.17 -15.57
CA TRP A 57 1.20 9.18 -16.94
C TRP A 57 1.29 10.61 -17.45
#